data_AF-A0AAJ6VYC7-F1
#
_entry.id   AF-A0AAJ6VYC7-F1
#
_cell.length_a   1.000
_cell.length_b   1.000
_cell.length_c   1.000
_cell.angle_alpha   90.00
_cell.angle_beta   90.00
_cell.angle_gamma   90.00
#
_symmetry.space_group_name_H-M   'P 1'
#
loop_
_entity.id
_entity.type
_entity.pdbx_description
1 polymer ?
#
loop_
_entity_poly.entity_id
_entity_poly.type
_entity_poly.pdbx_seq_one_letter_code
_entity_poly.pdbx_strand_id
1 'polypeptide(L)'
;MFSKNYKVEWQSRCGFARVAKETGVPIVPMFTANIQHSMPLYEFNKSETVKKWYAATRIPLSIPMAYFPVKLRTYLGKPMYCEPDEEPESFALRCKKAIEDLRDEHQPPQQTVWSAVRERFS
;
A
#
# COMPACT_ATOMS: atom_id res chain seq x y z
N MET A 1 -3.42 4.04 -6.07
CA MET A 1 -3.48 4.73 -7.38
C MET A 1 -2.84 6.11 -7.31
N PHE A 2 -3.07 6.89 -6.25
CA PHE A 2 -2.48 8.24 -6.10
C PHE A 2 -1.50 8.42 -4.93
N SER A 3 -1.31 7.37 -4.14
CA SER A 3 -0.34 7.34 -3.03
C SER A 3 1.06 7.73 -3.51
N LYS A 4 1.70 8.59 -2.72
CA LYS A 4 3.12 8.94 -2.83
C LYS A 4 3.91 8.15 -1.79
N ASN A 5 5.11 7.71 -2.16
CA ASN A 5 6.06 7.04 -1.27
C ASN A 5 5.44 5.88 -0.48
N TYR A 6 4.69 4.99 -1.16
CA TYR A 6 4.12 3.78 -0.53
C TYR A 6 3.22 4.04 0.69
N LYS A 7 2.67 5.26 0.84
CA LYS A 7 1.70 5.57 1.89
C LYS A 7 0.43 4.72 1.74
N VAL A 8 -0.03 4.11 2.82
CA VAL A 8 -1.24 3.28 2.81
C VAL A 8 -2.48 4.20 2.90
N GLU A 9 -3.35 4.11 1.90
CA GLU A 9 -4.55 4.95 1.78
C GLU A 9 -5.83 4.10 1.86
N TRP A 10 -6.26 3.73 3.07
CA TRP A 10 -7.50 2.97 3.27
C TRP A 10 -8.75 3.85 3.45
N GLN A 11 -8.60 5.13 3.82
CA GLN A 11 -9.73 6.01 4.17
C GLN A 11 -10.59 5.34 5.27
N SER A 12 -11.92 5.27 5.09
CA SER A 12 -12.86 4.61 5.99
C SER A 12 -13.07 3.11 5.71
N ARG A 13 -12.23 2.48 4.87
CA ARG A 13 -12.37 1.06 4.53
C ARG A 13 -11.83 0.17 5.64
N CYS A 14 -12.72 -0.40 6.45
CA CYS A 14 -12.42 -1.30 7.56
C CYS A 14 -13.11 -2.68 7.44
N GLY A 15 -13.65 -3.04 6.27
CA GLY A 15 -14.42 -4.28 6.10
C GLY A 15 -13.66 -5.55 6.49
N PHE A 16 -12.37 -5.64 6.16
CA PHE A 16 -11.52 -6.78 6.54
C PHE A 16 -11.38 -6.92 8.06
N ALA A 17 -11.35 -5.80 8.79
CA ALA A 17 -11.23 -5.79 10.25
C ALA A 17 -12.52 -6.25 10.92
N ARG A 18 -13.69 -5.91 10.35
CA ARG A 18 -14.99 -6.41 10.82
C ARG A 18 -15.08 -7.93 10.69
N VAL A 19 -14.70 -8.44 9.51
CA VAL A 19 -14.66 -9.90 9.27
C VAL A 19 -13.68 -10.59 10.23
N ALA A 20 -12.49 -10.03 10.43
CA ALA A 20 -11.52 -10.58 11.36
C ALA A 20 -12.04 -10.61 12.81
N LYS A 21 -12.75 -9.57 13.24
CA LYS A 21 -13.40 -9.52 14.57
C LYS A 21 -14.48 -10.59 14.71
N GLU A 22 -15.35 -10.72 13.72
CA GLU A 22 -16.46 -11.69 13.76
C GLU A 22 -15.99 -13.15 13.71
N THR A 23 -14.91 -13.42 12.97
CA THR A 23 -14.40 -14.78 12.75
C THR A 23 -13.26 -15.18 13.69
N GLY A 24 -12.67 -14.23 14.42
CA GLY A 24 -11.52 -14.46 15.29
C GLY A 24 -10.24 -14.87 14.55
N VAL A 25 -10.20 -14.74 13.21
CA VAL A 25 -9.03 -15.12 12.41
C VAL A 25 -7.99 -14.00 12.40
N PRO A 26 -6.69 -14.33 12.36
CA PRO A 26 -5.66 -13.32 12.31
C PRO A 26 -5.55 -12.66 10.93
N ILE A 27 -5.15 -11.39 10.93
CA ILE A 27 -4.72 -10.66 9.74
C ILE A 27 -3.20 -10.63 9.70
N VAL A 28 -2.62 -11.07 8.58
CA VAL A 28 -1.17 -11.01 8.34
C VAL A 28 -0.88 -9.75 7.51
N PRO A 29 -0.18 -8.74 8.06
CA PRO A 29 0.17 -7.56 7.29
C PRO A 29 1.27 -7.92 6.29
N MET A 30 1.22 -7.37 5.09
CA MET A 30 2.21 -7.63 4.06
C MET A 30 2.64 -6.36 3.33
N PHE A 31 3.91 -6.31 2.96
CA PHE A 31 4.47 -5.23 2.15
C PHE A 31 5.31 -5.81 1.02
N THR A 32 5.14 -5.29 -0.20
CA THR A 32 5.95 -5.68 -1.36
C THR A 32 6.84 -4.51 -1.79
N ALA A 33 8.13 -4.65 -1.57
CA ALA A 33 9.13 -3.66 -1.97
C ALA A 33 9.16 -3.49 -3.50
N ASN A 34 9.48 -2.28 -3.94
CA ASN A 34 9.59 -1.88 -5.35
C ASN A 34 8.29 -1.95 -6.19
N ILE A 35 7.13 -2.31 -5.61
CA ILE A 35 5.89 -2.47 -6.38
C ILE A 35 5.41 -1.18 -7.07
N GLN A 36 5.67 0.00 -6.50
CA GLN A 36 5.32 1.27 -7.16
C GLN A 36 6.28 1.63 -8.32
N HIS A 37 7.48 1.04 -8.33
CA HIS A 37 8.48 1.21 -9.38
C HIS A 37 8.34 0.19 -10.51
N SER A 38 7.66 -0.94 -10.28
CA SER A 38 7.40 -1.92 -11.34
C SER A 38 6.39 -1.42 -12.35
N MET A 39 5.46 -0.56 -11.94
CA MET A 39 4.48 0.07 -12.82
C MET A 39 4.25 1.54 -12.39
N PRO A 40 5.22 2.44 -12.68
CA PRO A 40 5.10 3.83 -12.29
C PRO A 40 3.94 4.47 -13.05
N LEU A 41 3.00 5.04 -12.28
CA LEU A 41 1.96 5.91 -12.82
C LEU A 41 2.53 7.31 -13.00
N TYR A 42 2.18 7.98 -14.11
CA TYR A 42 2.52 9.37 -14.37
C TYR A 42 2.24 10.26 -13.15
N GLU A 43 3.16 11.18 -12.84
CA GLU A 43 2.97 12.13 -11.73
C GLU A 43 1.73 13.02 -11.90
N PHE A 44 1.33 13.28 -13.15
CA PHE A 44 0.07 13.97 -13.47
C PHE A 44 -1.14 13.31 -12.80
N ASN A 45 -1.17 11.98 -12.76
CA ASN A 45 -2.24 11.24 -12.09
C ASN A 45 -2.23 11.48 -10.57
N LYS A 46 -1.09 11.84 -9.97
CA LYS A 46 -0.94 12.08 -8.52
C LYS A 46 -1.25 13.53 -8.09
N SER A 47 -1.66 14.40 -9.01
CA SER A 47 -2.06 15.79 -8.73
C SER A 47 -3.36 15.87 -7.93
N GLU A 48 -3.46 16.82 -6.99
CA GLU A 48 -4.69 17.06 -6.21
C GLU A 48 -5.90 17.38 -7.10
N THR A 49 -5.68 18.03 -8.24
CA THR A 49 -6.75 18.33 -9.21
C THR A 49 -7.33 17.04 -9.81
N VAL A 50 -6.46 16.10 -10.19
CA VAL A 50 -6.88 14.80 -10.74
C VAL A 50 -7.56 13.95 -9.66
N LYS A 51 -7.08 13.98 -8.41
CA LYS A 51 -7.75 13.33 -7.27
C LYS A 51 -9.16 13.89 -7.03
N LYS A 52 -9.33 15.22 -7.04
CA LYS A 52 -10.64 15.88 -6.86
C LYS A 52 -11.60 15.55 -8.00
N TRP A 53 -11.11 15.62 -9.25
CA TRP A 53 -11.89 15.21 -10.41
C TRP A 53 -12.30 13.74 -10.33
N TYR A 54 -11.36 12.84 -10.00
CA TYR A 54 -11.65 11.41 -9.81
C TYR A 54 -12.66 11.16 -8.68
N ALA A 55 -12.56 11.87 -7.56
CA ALA A 55 -13.53 11.73 -6.47
C ALA A 55 -14.95 12.11 -6.89
N ALA A 56 -15.10 13.08 -7.80
CA ALA A 56 -16.38 13.51 -8.34
C ALA A 56 -16.90 12.58 -9.46
N THR A 57 -16.04 12.18 -10.39
CA THR A 57 -16.45 11.42 -11.60
C THR A 57 -16.41 9.90 -11.41
N ARG A 58 -15.57 9.40 -10.50
CA ARG A 58 -15.26 7.97 -10.28
C ARG A 58 -14.79 7.22 -11.54
N ILE A 59 -14.32 7.94 -12.58
CA ILE A 59 -13.83 7.34 -13.82
C ILE A 59 -12.36 6.92 -13.65
N PRO A 60 -12.01 5.63 -13.82
CA PRO A 60 -10.63 5.15 -13.62
C PRO A 60 -9.72 5.57 -14.78
N LEU A 61 -9.17 6.78 -14.72
CA LEU A 61 -8.13 7.24 -15.66
C LEU A 61 -6.73 6.86 -15.11
N SER A 62 -6.26 5.65 -15.38
CA SER A 62 -4.84 5.31 -15.26
C SER A 62 -4.26 4.96 -16.61
N ILE A 63 -3.26 5.72 -17.02
CA ILE A 63 -2.37 5.34 -18.11
C ILE A 63 -1.09 4.79 -17.46
N PRO A 64 -0.91 3.46 -17.36
CA PRO A 64 0.36 2.88 -16.97
C PRO A 64 1.40 3.16 -18.06
N MET A 65 2.58 3.66 -17.66
CA MET A 65 3.60 4.13 -18.61
C MET A 65 4.40 2.97 -19.23
N ALA A 66 4.78 1.98 -18.41
CA ALA A 66 5.44 0.74 -18.81
C ALA A 66 5.60 -0.16 -17.58
N TYR A 67 5.89 -1.45 -17.78
CA TYR A 67 6.37 -2.33 -16.72
C TYR A 67 7.90 -2.33 -16.69
N PHE A 68 8.49 -2.02 -15.53
CA PHE A 68 9.93 -2.10 -15.33
C PHE A 68 10.31 -3.38 -14.60
N PRO A 69 11.38 -4.08 -15.03
CA PRO A 69 11.84 -5.31 -14.41
C PRO A 69 12.60 -5.01 -13.12
N VAL A 70 11.91 -4.54 -12.09
CA VAL A 70 12.48 -4.35 -10.75
C VAL A 70 12.45 -5.65 -9.94
N LYS A 71 13.19 -5.71 -8.85
CA LYS A 71 13.13 -6.84 -7.90
C LYS A 71 11.98 -6.62 -6.92
N LEU A 72 10.96 -7.47 -6.98
CA LEU A 72 9.86 -7.48 -6.02
C LEU A 72 10.20 -8.44 -4.87
N ARG A 73 10.10 -7.96 -3.63
CA ARG A 73 10.24 -8.79 -2.43
C ARG A 73 9.05 -8.54 -1.53
N THR A 74 8.34 -9.60 -1.18
CA THR A 74 7.20 -9.53 -0.27
C THR A 74 7.62 -9.92 1.13
N TYR A 75 7.38 -9.04 2.09
CA TYR A 75 7.64 -9.21 3.50
C TYR A 75 6.32 -9.43 4.21
N LEU A 76 6.26 -10.50 5.00
CA LEU A 76 5.10 -10.85 5.81
C LEU A 76 5.40 -10.47 7.27
N GLY A 77 4.54 -9.66 7.85
CA GLY A 77 4.61 -9.36 9.28
C GLY A 77 4.02 -10.47 10.13
N LYS A 78 4.01 -10.23 11.45
CA LYS A 78 3.42 -11.16 12.41
C LYS A 78 1.89 -11.18 12.28
N PRO A 79 1.23 -12.33 12.46
CA PRO A 79 -0.23 -12.41 12.55
C PRO A 79 -0.77 -11.49 13.65
N MET A 80 -1.80 -10.70 13.34
CA MET A 80 -2.45 -9.79 14.28
C MET A 80 -3.89 -10.25 14.50
N TYR A 81 -4.30 -10.33 15.77
CA TYR A 81 -5.66 -10.66 16.16
C TYR A 81 -6.40 -9.39 16.58
N CYS A 82 -7.68 -9.30 16.25
CA CYS A 82 -8.55 -8.25 16.74
C CYS A 82 -8.98 -8.59 18.16
N GLU A 83 -8.79 -7.68 19.11
CA GLU A 83 -9.22 -7.92 20.49
C GLU A 83 -10.76 -7.85 20.60
N PRO A 84 -11.40 -8.58 21.54
CA PRO A 84 -12.85 -8.60 21.66
C PRO A 84 -13.48 -7.21 21.88
N ASP A 85 -12.79 -6.36 22.63
CA ASP A 85 -13.15 -4.99 22.98
C ASP A 85 -12.63 -3.93 21.99
N GLU A 86 -11.79 -4.32 21.02
CA GLU A 86 -11.24 -3.37 20.03
C GLU A 86 -12.25 -3.07 18.94
N GLU A 87 -12.46 -1.79 18.64
CA GLU A 87 -13.27 -1.37 17.50
C GLU A 87 -12.59 -1.76 16.17
N PRO A 88 -13.33 -2.28 15.17
CA PRO A 88 -12.76 -2.68 13.87
C PRO A 88 -11.95 -1.56 13.18
N GLU A 89 -12.36 -0.30 13.35
CA GLU A 89 -11.67 0.87 12.85
C GLU A 89 -10.30 1.06 13.53
N SER A 90 -10.21 0.82 14.85
CA SER A 90 -8.95 0.83 15.58
C SER A 90 -8.03 -0.31 15.13
N PHE A 91 -8.59 -1.52 14.99
CA PHE A 91 -7.84 -2.66 14.49
C PHE A 91 -7.28 -2.41 13.09
N ALA A 92 -8.08 -1.78 12.21
CA ALA A 92 -7.62 -1.39 10.89
C ALA A 92 -6.48 -0.36 10.95
N LEU A 93 -6.52 0.61 11.86
CA LEU A 93 -5.41 1.56 12.04
C LEU A 93 -4.14 0.86 12.54
N ARG A 94 -4.27 -0.09 13.46
CA ARG A 94 -3.15 -0.92 13.93
C ARG A 94 -2.55 -1.77 12.80
N CYS A 95 -3.40 -2.39 11.98
CA CYS A 95 -2.97 -3.14 10.80
C CYS A 95 -2.26 -2.25 9.79
N LYS A 96 -2.80 -1.05 9.55
CA LYS A 96 -2.19 -0.07 8.66
C LYS A 96 -0.79 0.30 9.15
N LYS A 97 -0.64 0.59 10.45
CA LYS A 97 0.65 0.92 11.05
C LYS A 97 1.65 -0.22 10.84
N ALA A 98 1.26 -1.47 11.09
CA ALA A 98 2.14 -2.62 10.86
C ALA A 98 2.62 -2.73 9.40
N ILE A 99 1.77 -2.41 8.42
CA ILE A 99 2.19 -2.37 7.00
C ILE A 99 3.15 -1.20 6.72
N GLU A 100 2.90 -0.04 7.34
CA GLU A 100 3.78 1.13 7.21
C GLU A 100 5.14 0.91 7.89
N ASP A 101 5.18 0.20 9.01
CA ASP A 101 6.42 -0.21 9.68
C ASP A 101 7.22 -1.19 8.79
N LEU A 102 6.58 -2.19 8.18
CA LEU A 102 7.21 -3.09 7.20
C LEU A 102 7.73 -2.34 5.97
N ARG A 103 7.02 -1.30 5.52
CA ARG A 103 7.48 -0.42 4.45
C ARG A 103 8.74 0.32 4.88
N ASP A 104 8.73 0.97 6.05
CA ASP A 104 9.84 1.80 6.50
C ASP A 104 11.10 0.98 6.78
N GLU A 105 10.95 -0.28 7.19
CA GLU A 105 12.06 -1.22 7.36
C GLU A 105 12.68 -1.65 6.02
N HIS A 106 11.87 -1.90 4.99
CA HIS A 106 12.32 -2.59 3.78
C HIS A 106 12.37 -1.72 2.52
N GLN A 107 11.80 -0.51 2.53
CA GLN A 107 11.77 0.40 1.39
C GLN A 107 12.60 1.66 1.66
N PRO A 108 13.69 1.87 0.92
CA PRO A 108 14.44 3.12 0.95
C PRO A 108 13.57 4.35 0.63
N PRO A 109 13.67 5.44 1.42
CA PRO A 109 12.78 6.61 1.32
C PRO A 109 12.92 7.41 0.02
N GLN A 110 14.02 7.24 -0.73
CA GLN A 110 14.30 7.94 -1.99
C GLN A 110 14.66 6.96 -3.13
N GLN A 111 14.08 5.75 -3.14
CA GLN A 111 14.28 4.80 -4.23
C GLN A 111 13.78 5.42 -5.55
N THR A 112 14.62 5.37 -6.59
CA THR A 112 14.24 5.70 -7.97
C THR A 112 14.01 4.43 -8.77
N VAL A 113 13.28 4.52 -9.89
CA VAL A 113 13.05 3.38 -10.81
C VAL A 113 14.39 2.75 -11.22
N TRP A 114 15.38 3.56 -11.60
CA TRP A 114 16.69 3.06 -12.02
C TRP A 114 17.45 2.35 -10.90
N SER A 115 17.42 2.88 -9.68
CA SER A 115 18.02 2.21 -8.53
C SER A 115 17.34 0.86 -8.22
N ALA A 116 16.01 0.79 -8.33
CA ALA A 116 15.25 -0.44 -8.15
C ALA A 116 15.49 -1.48 -9.25
N VAL A 117 15.73 -1.04 -10.50
CA VAL A 117 16.15 -1.93 -11.59
C VAL A 117 17.56 -2.44 -11.33
N ARG A 118 18.49 -1.59 -10.87
CA ARG A 118 19.86 -2.00 -10.54
C ARG A 118 19.88 -3.04 -9.42
N GLU A 119 19.03 -2.89 -8.41
CA GLU A 119 18.87 -3.85 -7.29
C GLU A 119 18.49 -5.27 -7.75
N ARG A 120 17.96 -5.41 -8.97
CA ARG A 120 17.67 -6.73 -9.55
C ARG A 120 18.94 -7.47 -9.96
N PHE A 121 19.97 -6.73 -10.40
CA PHE A 121 21.19 -7.29 -10.97
C PHE A 121 22.40 -7.24 -10.02
N SER A 122 22.27 -6.53 -8.89
CA SER A 122 23.20 -6.60 -7.75
C SER A 122 22.78 -7.68 -6.76
#